data_AF-A0A2E4MEZ3-F1
#
_entry.id   AF-A0A2E4MEZ3-F1
#
_cell.length_a   1.000
_cell.length_b   1.000
_cell.length_c   1.000
_cell.angle_alpha   90.00
_cell.angle_beta   90.00
_cell.angle_gamma   90.00
#
_symmetry.space_group_name_H-M   'P 1'
#
loop_
_entity.id
_entity.type
_entity.pdbx_description
1 polymer ?
#
loop_
_entity_poly.entity_id
_entity_poly.type
_entity_poly.pdbx_seq_one_letter_code
_entity_poly.pdbx_strand_id
1 'polypeptide(L)'
;MKNFIKSQLFLLIVLIINQGCYPVSHIIIGEKKIPINANEVKIYPDFPDKYEKIAMIEASSDFALKDMSIEITDQQKTDKALARLKEEAASLGANGVVIQNLSNKNNLHFSLRKDDQGNINADSRNEKQKELKGIAIFVK
;
A
#
# COMPACT_ATOMS: atom_id res chain seq x y z
N MET A 1 -28.98 -8.81 27.73
CA MET A 1 -28.12 -9.80 27.03
C MET A 1 -28.06 -9.60 25.52
N LYS A 2 -29.17 -9.59 24.76
CA LYS A 2 -29.15 -9.40 23.29
C LYS A 2 -28.41 -8.14 22.80
N ASN A 3 -28.54 -7.00 23.49
CA ASN A 3 -27.86 -5.76 23.11
C ASN A 3 -26.36 -5.77 23.42
N PHE A 4 -25.94 -6.54 24.42
CA PHE A 4 -24.54 -6.71 24.79
C PHE A 4 -23.81 -7.55 23.75
N ILE A 5 -24.43 -8.64 23.29
CA ILE A 5 -23.91 -9.50 22.20
C ILE A 5 -23.84 -8.73 20.87
N LYS A 6 -24.84 -7.89 20.55
CA LYS A 6 -24.80 -7.02 19.37
C LYS A 6 -23.67 -5.98 19.43
N SER A 7 -23.46 -5.36 20.59
CA SER A 7 -22.35 -4.41 20.81
C SER A 7 -20.98 -5.10 20.65
N GLN A 8 -20.84 -6.31 21.19
CA GLN A 8 -19.60 -7.08 21.12
C GLN A 8 -19.30 -7.59 19.71
N LEU A 9 -20.34 -7.95 18.95
CA LEU A 9 -20.22 -8.33 17.53
C LEU A 9 -19.80 -7.12 16.66
N PHE A 10 -20.35 -5.93 16.94
CA PHE A 10 -19.95 -4.70 16.25
C PHE A 10 -18.48 -4.36 16.51
N LEU A 11 -18.03 -4.49 17.76
CA LEU A 11 -16.63 -4.27 18.13
C LEU A 11 -15.67 -5.22 17.40
N LEU A 12 -16.06 -6.49 17.26
CA LEU A 12 -15.28 -7.50 16.56
C LEU A 12 -15.14 -7.18 15.05
N ILE A 13 -16.23 -6.73 14.42
CA ILE A 13 -16.23 -6.31 13.02
C ILE A 13 -15.30 -5.11 12.81
N VAL A 14 -15.33 -4.12 13.70
CA VAL A 14 -14.44 -2.94 13.65
C VAL A 14 -12.96 -3.34 13.78
N LEU A 15 -12.65 -4.33 14.63
CA LEU A 15 -11.28 -4.82 14.79
C LEU A 15 -10.75 -5.52 13.53
N ILE A 16 -11.58 -6.30 12.84
CA ILE A 16 -11.20 -7.05 11.63
C ILE A 16 -10.95 -6.08 10.46
N ILE A 17 -11.72 -5.00 10.33
CA ILE A 17 -11.54 -3.99 9.27
C ILE A 17 -10.18 -3.28 9.41
N ASN A 18 -9.64 -3.16 10.63
CA ASN A 18 -8.33 -2.54 10.86
C ASN A 18 -7.14 -3.40 10.42
N GLN A 19 -7.33 -4.70 10.19
CA GLN A 19 -6.31 -5.61 9.66
C GLN A 19 -6.42 -5.80 8.13
N GLY A 20 -7.05 -4.85 7.45
CA GLY A 20 -7.31 -4.91 6.02
C GLY A 20 -6.03 -5.18 5.21
N CYS A 21 -6.18 -6.00 4.16
CA CYS A 21 -5.13 -6.24 3.18
C CYS A 21 -4.61 -4.90 2.65
N TYR A 22 -3.33 -4.64 2.89
CA TYR A 22 -2.65 -3.42 2.50
C TYR A 22 -1.71 -3.77 1.35
N PRO A 23 -1.77 -3.06 0.20
CA PRO A 23 -1.05 -3.47 -1.01
C PRO A 23 0.41 -3.00 -0.95
N VAL A 24 1.13 -3.53 0.04
CA VAL A 24 2.54 -3.29 0.33
C VAL A 24 3.22 -4.62 0.62
N SER A 25 4.47 -4.73 0.19
CA SER A 25 5.32 -5.87 0.47
C SER A 25 6.73 -5.40 0.81
N HIS A 26 7.47 -6.23 1.54
CA HIS A 26 8.86 -5.95 1.88
C HIS A 26 9.70 -7.23 1.94
N ILE A 27 11.00 -7.05 1.74
CA ILE A 27 12.03 -8.06 1.93
C ILE A 27 13.06 -7.46 2.88
N ILE A 28 13.23 -8.07 4.06
CA ILE A 28 14.23 -7.63 5.03
C ILE A 28 15.63 -8.00 4.53
N ILE A 29 16.52 -7.01 4.49
CA ILE A 29 17.91 -7.15 4.01
C ILE A 29 18.90 -6.99 5.16
N GLY A 30 18.56 -6.18 6.16
CA GLY A 30 19.39 -5.91 7.33
C GLY A 30 18.63 -6.07 8.64
N GLU A 31 19.06 -5.33 9.66
CA GLU A 31 18.46 -5.39 10.99
C GLU A 31 17.27 -4.42 11.09
N LYS A 32 16.11 -4.94 11.50
CA LYS A 32 14.93 -4.13 11.81
C LYS A 32 15.21 -3.26 13.04
N LYS A 33 14.89 -1.97 12.96
CA LYS A 33 15.04 -1.03 14.10
C LYS A 33 13.68 -0.78 14.77
N ILE A 34 13.70 0.03 15.83
CA ILE A 34 12.49 0.44 16.54
C ILE A 34 11.58 1.21 15.57
N PRO A 35 10.28 0.85 15.46
CA PRO A 35 9.36 1.57 14.60
C PRO A 35 9.30 3.06 14.93
N ILE A 36 9.27 3.90 13.91
CA ILE A 36 9.19 5.37 14.03
C ILE A 36 7.90 5.91 13.42
N ASN A 37 7.69 7.23 13.47
CA ASN A 37 6.56 7.85 12.78
C ASN A 37 6.83 7.96 11.27
N ALA A 38 5.82 7.69 10.43
CA ALA A 38 5.94 7.80 8.97
C ALA A 38 6.36 9.20 8.48
N ASN A 39 6.04 10.26 9.25
CA ASN A 39 6.42 11.64 8.93
C ASN A 39 7.93 11.91 9.11
N GLU A 40 8.62 11.08 9.90
CA GLU A 40 10.06 11.17 10.10
C GLU A 40 10.86 10.52 8.95
N VAL A 41 10.19 9.74 8.09
CA VAL A 41 10.80 9.08 6.94
C VAL A 41 11.04 10.08 5.81
N LYS A 42 12.32 10.33 5.53
CA LYS A 42 12.77 11.19 4.43
C LYS A 42 12.91 10.40 3.13
N ILE A 43 12.55 11.03 2.02
CA ILE A 43 12.79 10.48 0.69
C ILE A 43 14.13 11.01 0.19
N TYR A 44 14.99 10.10 -0.24
CA TYR A 44 16.29 10.41 -0.79
C TYR A 44 16.31 10.09 -2.29
N PRO A 45 16.84 11.00 -3.13
CA PRO A 45 17.06 10.71 -4.55
C PRO A 45 18.16 9.68 -4.75
N ASP A 46 19.20 9.71 -3.89
CA ASP A 46 20.36 8.82 -3.92
C ASP A 46 20.75 8.40 -2.49
N PHE A 47 21.58 7.35 -2.37
CA PHE A 47 22.06 6.89 -1.06
C PHE A 47 22.97 7.94 -0.39
N PRO A 48 22.73 8.30 0.89
CA PRO A 48 23.61 9.20 1.63
C PRO A 48 24.93 8.51 2.02
N ASP A 49 25.91 9.26 2.54
CA ASP A 49 27.25 8.73 2.82
C ASP A 49 27.29 7.68 3.93
N LYS A 50 26.44 7.81 4.96
CA LYS A 50 26.40 6.92 6.12
C LYS A 50 25.00 6.35 6.32
N TYR A 51 24.80 5.11 5.89
CA TYR A 51 23.51 4.44 6.02
C TYR A 51 23.65 2.93 6.22
N GLU A 52 22.58 2.33 6.75
CA GLU A 52 22.37 0.88 6.80
C GLU A 52 21.11 0.55 6.00
N LYS A 53 21.14 -0.52 5.20
CA LYS A 53 19.94 -1.02 4.49
C LYS A 53 19.12 -1.88 5.44
N ILE A 54 17.85 -1.58 5.58
CA ILE A 54 16.93 -2.35 6.43
C ILE A 54 16.12 -3.33 5.58
N ALA A 55 15.47 -2.83 4.53
CA ALA A 55 14.59 -3.64 3.70
C ALA A 55 14.45 -3.06 2.29
N MET A 56 14.11 -3.92 1.34
CA MET A 56 13.53 -3.50 0.07
C MET A 56 12.01 -3.51 0.22
N ILE A 57 11.36 -2.42 -0.15
CA ILE A 57 9.93 -2.21 0.06
C ILE A 57 9.26 -1.85 -1.26
N GLU A 58 8.04 -2.33 -1.44
CA GLU A 58 7.22 -2.07 -2.61
C GLU A 58 5.81 -1.73 -2.16
N ALA A 59 5.25 -0.66 -2.70
CA ALA A 59 3.92 -0.19 -2.40
C ALA A 59 3.18 0.20 -3.68
N SER A 60 1.89 -0.10 -3.75
CA SER A 60 1.04 0.32 -4.87
C SER A 60 -0.03 1.31 -4.43
N SER A 61 -0.64 2.00 -5.39
CA SER A 61 -1.84 2.82 -5.22
C SER A 61 -3.13 2.01 -5.40
N ASP A 62 -3.08 0.68 -5.34
CA ASP A 62 -4.28 -0.15 -5.47
C ASP A 62 -5.25 0.13 -4.31
N PHE A 63 -6.53 -0.10 -4.54
CA PHE A 63 -7.54 0.09 -3.51
C PHE A 63 -7.28 -0.86 -2.34
N ALA A 64 -7.08 -0.31 -1.15
CA ALA A 64 -7.10 -1.05 0.09
C ALA A 64 -8.47 -0.88 0.75
N LEU A 65 -8.95 -1.92 1.45
CA LEU A 65 -10.17 -1.85 2.28
C LEU A 65 -10.15 -0.69 3.31
N LYS A 66 -8.95 -0.19 3.63
CA LYS A 66 -8.71 0.94 4.53
C LYS A 66 -8.85 2.31 3.84
N ASP A 67 -8.94 2.35 2.52
CA ASP A 67 -9.11 3.59 1.76
C ASP A 67 -10.57 3.97 1.66
N MET A 68 -10.96 5.05 2.33
CA MET A 68 -12.27 5.68 2.13
C MET A 68 -12.27 6.60 0.89
N SER A 69 -11.14 6.72 0.19
CA SER A 69 -10.90 7.70 -0.87
C SER A 69 -10.64 6.99 -2.21
N ILE A 70 -11.39 7.35 -3.24
CA ILE A 70 -11.08 6.99 -4.63
C ILE A 70 -10.06 8.01 -5.13
N GLU A 71 -8.84 7.57 -5.45
CA GLU A 71 -7.84 8.44 -6.07
C GLU A 71 -8.18 8.66 -7.55
N ILE A 72 -8.46 9.91 -7.90
CA ILE A 72 -8.97 10.27 -9.23
C ILE A 72 -7.82 10.64 -10.18
N THR A 73 -6.78 11.31 -9.67
CA THR A 73 -5.65 11.78 -10.49
C THR A 73 -4.42 10.88 -10.35
N ASP A 74 -3.58 10.86 -11.38
CA ASP A 74 -2.31 10.11 -11.36
C ASP A 74 -1.34 10.59 -10.27
N GLN A 75 -1.41 11.88 -9.89
CA GLN A 75 -0.64 12.43 -8.79
C GLN A 75 -1.13 11.91 -7.44
N GLN A 76 -2.45 11.91 -7.21
CA GLN A 76 -3.04 11.36 -5.98
C GLN A 76 -2.65 9.89 -5.77
N LYS A 77 -2.65 9.10 -6.85
CA LYS A 77 -2.18 7.70 -6.81
C LYS A 77 -0.70 7.58 -6.45
N THR A 78 0.13 8.46 -6.99
CA THR A 78 1.56 8.48 -6.68
C THR A 78 1.80 8.86 -5.22
N ASP A 79 1.13 9.91 -4.74
CA ASP A 79 1.21 10.38 -3.36
C ASP A 79 0.72 9.30 -2.39
N LYS A 80 -0.34 8.57 -2.76
CA LYS A 80 -0.84 7.43 -2.01
C LYS A 80 0.22 6.36 -1.87
N ALA A 81 0.72 5.83 -2.99
CA ALA A 81 1.74 4.79 -2.99
C ALA A 81 2.98 5.23 -2.19
N LEU A 82 3.35 6.51 -2.26
CA LEU A 82 4.47 7.07 -1.51
C LEU A 82 4.21 7.10 0.00
N ALA A 83 3.01 7.52 0.42
CA ALA A 83 2.62 7.50 1.82
C ALA A 83 2.68 6.08 2.38
N ARG A 84 2.19 5.08 1.62
CA ARG A 84 2.26 3.67 2.00
C ARG A 84 3.69 3.17 2.15
N LEU A 85 4.55 3.53 1.20
CA LEU A 85 5.97 3.19 1.22
C LEU A 85 6.65 3.74 2.47
N LYS A 86 6.33 4.98 2.87
CA LYS A 86 6.85 5.60 4.10
C LYS A 86 6.33 4.93 5.37
N GLU A 87 5.05 4.59 5.43
CA GLU A 87 4.47 3.87 6.57
C GLU A 87 5.18 2.53 6.79
N GLU A 88 5.46 1.80 5.72
CA GLU A 88 6.16 0.52 5.81
C GLU A 88 7.62 0.68 6.22
N ALA A 89 8.33 1.65 5.64
CA ALA A 89 9.68 1.98 6.05
C ALA A 89 9.74 2.32 7.55
N ALA A 90 8.78 3.12 8.03
CA ALA A 90 8.68 3.51 9.42
C ALA A 90 8.38 2.33 10.35
N SER A 91 7.51 1.40 9.93
CA SER A 91 7.19 0.18 10.69
C SER A 91 8.39 -0.77 10.84
N LEU A 92 9.35 -0.66 9.92
CA LEU A 92 10.64 -1.35 9.92
C LEU A 92 11.75 -0.58 10.65
N GLY A 93 11.45 0.64 11.11
CA GLY A 93 12.39 1.52 11.82
C GLY A 93 13.39 2.23 10.91
N ALA A 94 13.10 2.34 9.61
CA ALA A 94 13.89 3.13 8.68
C ALA A 94 13.49 4.62 8.75
N ASN A 95 14.48 5.51 8.82
CA ASN A 95 14.28 6.96 8.78
C ASN A 95 14.45 7.56 7.37
N GLY A 96 14.79 6.72 6.39
CA GLY A 96 14.95 7.11 4.99
C GLY A 96 14.47 6.05 4.02
N VAL A 97 14.05 6.48 2.84
CA VAL A 97 13.79 5.61 1.68
C VAL A 97 14.45 6.20 0.45
N VAL A 98 15.23 5.38 -0.26
CA VAL A 98 15.75 5.70 -1.60
C VAL A 98 14.80 5.10 -2.63
N ILE A 99 14.26 5.93 -3.53
CA ILE A 99 13.32 5.45 -4.56
C ILE A 99 14.11 4.82 -5.70
N GLN A 100 13.87 3.52 -5.93
CA GLN A 100 14.53 2.77 -7.00
C GLN A 100 13.73 2.78 -8.30
N ASN A 101 12.40 2.76 -8.19
CA ASN A 101 11.52 2.71 -9.34
C ASN A 101 10.16 3.32 -9.02
N LEU A 102 9.62 4.07 -9.98
CA LEU A 102 8.21 4.45 -10.06
C LEU A 102 7.68 3.95 -11.39
N SER A 103 6.66 3.11 -11.34
CA SER A 103 6.05 2.53 -12.53
C SER A 103 4.53 2.69 -12.52
N ASN A 104 3.95 2.62 -13.71
CA ASN A 104 2.51 2.55 -13.87
C ASN A 104 2.13 1.12 -14.23
N LYS A 105 1.18 0.56 -13.51
CA LYS A 105 0.58 -0.72 -13.81
C LYS A 105 -0.81 -0.49 -14.39
N ASN A 106 -1.05 -1.05 -15.57
CA ASN A 106 -2.33 -1.00 -16.23
C ASN A 106 -2.99 -2.37 -16.06
N ASN A 107 -3.99 -2.46 -15.20
CA ASN A 107 -4.76 -3.67 -15.00
C ASN A 107 -5.92 -3.69 -15.99
N LEU A 108 -5.91 -4.67 -16.90
CA LEU A 108 -7.02 -4.92 -17.80
C LEU A 108 -7.96 -5.93 -17.16
N HIS A 109 -9.15 -5.46 -16.76
CA HIS A 109 -10.21 -6.33 -16.27
C HIS A 109 -11.14 -6.69 -17.42
N PHE A 110 -11.11 -7.95 -17.83
CA PHE A 110 -11.99 -8.51 -18.86
C PHE A 110 -13.01 -9.44 -18.22
N SER A 111 -14.30 -9.21 -18.48
CA SER A 111 -15.37 -10.07 -17.96
C SER A 111 -16.32 -10.47 -19.07
N LEU A 112 -16.65 -11.77 -19.10
CA LEU A 112 -17.70 -12.33 -19.94
C LEU A 112 -18.91 -12.63 -19.07
N ARG A 113 -20.08 -12.16 -19.47
CA ARG A 113 -21.34 -12.38 -18.76
C ARG A 113 -22.40 -12.85 -19.73
N LYS A 114 -23.09 -13.94 -19.37
CA LYS A 114 -24.24 -14.42 -20.13
C LYS A 114 -25.50 -13.82 -19.52
N ASP A 115 -26.35 -13.21 -20.34
CA ASP A 115 -27.65 -12.71 -19.88
C ASP A 115 -28.71 -13.82 -19.87
N ASP A 116 -29.88 -13.52 -19.29
CA ASP A 116 -31.00 -14.46 -19.16
C ASP A 116 -31.61 -14.85 -20.51
N GLN A 117 -31.33 -14.09 -21.57
CA GLN A 117 -31.75 -14.39 -22.96
C GLN A 117 -30.73 -15.26 -23.71
N GLY A 118 -29.60 -15.55 -23.06
CA GLY A 118 -28.54 -16.40 -23.60
C GLY A 118 -27.46 -15.68 -24.40
N ASN A 119 -27.50 -14.35 -24.50
CA ASN A 119 -26.45 -13.58 -25.17
C ASN A 119 -25.21 -13.49 -24.28
N ILE A 120 -24.04 -13.47 -24.90
CA ILE A 120 -22.75 -13.29 -24.23
C ILE A 120 -22.33 -11.84 -24.39
N ASN A 121 -22.27 -11.12 -23.28
CA ASN A 121 -21.75 -9.76 -23.20
C ASN A 121 -20.29 -9.80 -22.74
N ALA A 122 -19.45 -9.02 -23.39
CA ALA A 122 -18.04 -8.88 -23.06
C ALA A 122 -17.77 -7.43 -22.65
N ASP A 123 -17.30 -7.25 -21.43
CA ASP A 123 -16.91 -5.95 -20.89
C ASP A 123 -15.41 -5.93 -20.61
N SER A 124 -14.77 -4.82 -20.94
CA SER A 124 -13.37 -4.58 -20.64
C SER A 124 -13.21 -3.23 -19.95
N ARG A 125 -12.49 -3.20 -18.83
CA ARG A 125 -12.14 -1.96 -18.11
C ARG A 125 -10.64 -1.91 -17.90
N ASN A 126 -10.06 -0.73 -18.06
CA ASN A 126 -8.65 -0.51 -17.81
C ASN A 126 -8.49 0.35 -16.56
N GLU A 127 -7.69 -0.12 -15.62
CA GLU A 127 -7.39 0.59 -14.39
C GLU A 127 -5.90 0.89 -14.30
N LYS A 128 -5.56 2.17 -14.12
CA LYS A 128 -4.18 2.59 -13.92
C LYS A 128 -3.86 2.66 -12.43
N GLN A 129 -2.79 2.01 -12.03
CA GLN A 129 -2.23 2.02 -10.68
C GLN A 129 -0.78 2.49 -10.71
N LYS A 130 -0.31 3.06 -9.62
CA LYS A 130 1.09 3.47 -9.43
C LYS A 130 1.77 2.47 -8.51
N GLU A 131 2.94 1.97 -8.90
CA GLU A 131 3.77 1.10 -8.08
C GLU A 131 5.11 1.79 -7.81
N LEU A 132 5.49 1.85 -6.55
CA LEU A 132 6.75 2.43 -6.07
C LEU A 132 7.58 1.32 -5.42
N LYS A 133 8.85 1.25 -5.83
CA LYS A 133 9.85 0.37 -5.19
C LYS A 133 10.97 1.22 -4.62
N GLY A 134 11.37 0.91 -3.40
CA GLY A 134 12.40 1.64 -2.71
C GLY A 134 13.23 0.76 -1.78
N ILE A 135 14.36 1.29 -1.34
CA ILE A 135 15.19 0.68 -0.31
C ILE A 135 15.04 1.53 0.95
N ALA A 136 14.51 0.90 2.00
CA ALA A 136 14.40 1.47 3.32
C ALA A 136 15.78 1.45 3.99
N ILE A 137 16.22 2.61 4.46
CA ILE A 137 17.54 2.83 5.05
C ILE A 137 17.44 3.51 6.42
N PHE A 138 18.44 3.22 7.25
CA PHE A 138 18.71 3.96 8.48
C PHE A 138 19.95 4.83 8.28
N VAL A 139 19.75 6.14 8.24
CA VAL A 139 20.80 7.16 8.19
C VAL A 139 21.25 7.45 9.62
N LYS A 140 22.56 7.36 9.85
CA LYS A 140 23.20 7.58 11.16
C LYS A 140 23.39 9.05 11.48
#